data_AF-A0AAD2AV26-F1
#
_entry.id   AF-A0AAD2AV26-F1
#
_cell.length_a   1.000
_cell.length_b   1.000
_cell.length_c   1.000
_cell.angle_alpha   90.00
_cell.angle_beta   90.00
_cell.angle_gamma   90.00
#
_symmetry.space_group_name_H-M   'P 1'
#
loop_
_entity.id
_entity.type
_entity.pdbx_description
1 polymer ?
#
loop_
_entity_poly.entity_id
_entity_poly.type
_entity_poly.pdbx_seq_one_letter_code
_entity_poly.pdbx_strand_id
1 'polypeptide(L)'
;MDDLKTLPTCLVEYLKSPVLERSDTQIRAFLARMSHVVEVAEAVGQWTAKKERTAFELLDDIDADINAILGSGLSDDGSDTVFLIHSSWTADLSAAAMYESLRADVVDFVCSGFGKLLLSERDVEKWLTAWRSAISATLDDFQVSRTADEAVGRVVGVNLLLSKLQMFSAMARLNPLLERGA
;
A
#
# COMPACT_ATOMS: atom_id res chain seq x y z
N MET A 1 0.96 -9.91 12.13
CA MET A 1 -0.11 -9.29 11.34
C MET A 1 -0.86 -10.49 10.80
N ASP A 2 -2.15 -10.60 11.11
CA ASP A 2 -2.93 -11.74 10.60
C ASP A 2 -3.23 -11.49 9.12
N ASP A 3 -3.27 -12.57 8.32
CA ASP A 3 -3.73 -12.50 6.93
C ASP A 3 -5.04 -11.70 6.83
N LEU A 4 -5.12 -10.78 5.87
CA LEU A 4 -6.38 -10.08 5.59
C LEU A 4 -7.39 -11.10 5.01
N LYS A 5 -8.24 -11.65 5.86
CA LYS A 5 -9.20 -12.70 5.50
C LYS A 5 -10.52 -12.15 4.94
N THR A 6 -10.87 -10.91 5.29
CA THR A 6 -12.14 -10.28 4.91
C THR A 6 -12.00 -8.77 4.76
N LEU A 7 -12.82 -8.18 3.90
CA LEU A 7 -12.98 -6.72 3.81
C LEU A 7 -13.98 -6.21 4.86
N PRO A 8 -13.86 -4.95 5.32
CA PRO A 8 -14.87 -4.32 6.16
C PRO A 8 -16.25 -4.36 5.51
N THR A 9 -17.29 -4.70 6.28
CA THR A 9 -18.67 -4.80 5.76
C THR A 9 -19.14 -3.51 5.09
N CYS A 10 -18.82 -2.35 5.70
CA CYS A 10 -19.14 -1.03 5.16
C CYS A 10 -18.55 -0.79 3.77
N LEU A 11 -17.34 -1.30 3.51
CA LEU A 11 -16.72 -1.23 2.19
C LEU A 11 -17.42 -2.17 1.21
N VAL A 12 -17.71 -3.42 1.61
CA VAL A 12 -18.38 -4.40 0.74
C VAL A 12 -19.76 -3.88 0.30
N GLU A 13 -20.54 -3.32 1.23
CA GLU A 13 -21.83 -2.70 0.94
C GLU A 13 -21.68 -1.52 -0.02
N TYR A 14 -20.69 -0.66 0.20
CA TYR A 14 -20.42 0.48 -0.68
C TYR A 14 -19.99 0.04 -2.10
N LEU A 15 -19.11 -0.95 -2.21
CA LEU A 15 -18.66 -1.51 -3.48
C LEU A 15 -19.83 -2.10 -4.29
N LYS A 16 -20.82 -2.70 -3.62
CA LYS A 16 -22.03 -3.28 -4.25
C LYS A 16 -23.14 -2.25 -4.51
N SER A 17 -23.01 -1.04 -3.99
CA SER A 17 -24.03 -0.01 -4.15
C SER A 17 -24.22 0.38 -5.62
N PRO A 18 -25.37 0.98 -6.00
CA PRO A 18 -25.61 1.46 -7.37
C PRO A 18 -24.59 2.48 -7.90
N VAL A 19 -23.75 3.02 -7.03
CA VAL A 19 -22.70 3.98 -7.38
C VAL A 19 -21.51 3.28 -8.02
N LEU A 20 -21.16 2.10 -7.51
CA LEU A 20 -19.95 1.38 -7.90
C LEU A 20 -20.21 0.05 -8.60
N GLU A 21 -21.36 -0.57 -8.34
CA GLU A 21 -21.88 -1.79 -8.99
C GLU A 21 -20.84 -2.91 -9.15
N ARG A 22 -19.95 -3.07 -8.14
CA ARG A 22 -18.87 -4.06 -8.22
C ARG A 22 -19.41 -5.47 -8.04
N SER A 23 -19.02 -6.35 -8.96
CA SER A 23 -19.30 -7.77 -8.89
C SER A 23 -18.51 -8.46 -7.77
N ASP A 24 -18.99 -9.61 -7.30
CA ASP A 24 -18.27 -10.41 -6.31
C ASP A 24 -16.86 -10.82 -6.78
N THR A 25 -16.65 -10.99 -8.09
CA THR A 25 -15.33 -11.28 -8.66
C THR A 25 -14.38 -10.10 -8.48
N GLN A 26 -14.83 -8.87 -8.74
CA GLN A 26 -14.04 -7.67 -8.53
C GLN A 26 -13.73 -7.43 -7.05
N ILE A 27 -14.69 -7.70 -6.16
CA ILE A 27 -14.48 -7.60 -4.72
C ILE A 27 -13.44 -8.63 -4.23
N ARG A 28 -13.48 -9.87 -4.73
CA ARG A 28 -12.45 -10.88 -4.44
C ARG A 28 -11.08 -10.49 -4.97
N ALA A 29 -10.99 -9.94 -6.18
CA ALA A 29 -9.75 -9.45 -6.75
C ALA A 29 -9.16 -8.29 -5.91
N PHE A 30 -10.01 -7.37 -5.45
CA PHE A 30 -9.60 -6.31 -4.53
C PHE A 30 -9.04 -6.86 -3.21
N LEU A 31 -9.73 -7.83 -2.59
CA LEU A 31 -9.25 -8.48 -1.37
C LEU A 31 -7.88 -9.15 -1.61
N ALA A 32 -7.72 -9.87 -2.72
CA ALA A 32 -6.45 -10.51 -3.06
C ALA A 32 -5.30 -9.50 -3.20
N ARG A 33 -5.55 -8.33 -3.82
CA ARG A 33 -4.56 -7.26 -3.89
C ARG A 33 -4.22 -6.69 -2.51
N MET A 34 -5.20 -6.47 -1.65
CA MET A 34 -4.95 -6.03 -0.28
C MET A 34 -4.17 -7.07 0.54
N SER A 35 -4.41 -8.37 0.34
CA SER A 35 -3.61 -9.45 0.92
C SER A 35 -2.15 -9.40 0.43
N HIS A 36 -1.93 -9.11 -0.86
CA HIS A 36 -0.57 -8.96 -1.39
C HIS A 36 0.17 -7.76 -0.76
N VAL A 37 -0.52 -6.68 -0.39
CA VAL A 37 0.08 -5.57 0.39
C VAL A 37 0.57 -6.05 1.76
N VAL A 38 -0.20 -6.94 2.42
CA VAL A 38 0.19 -7.54 3.70
C VAL A 38 1.50 -8.33 3.52
N GLU A 39 1.60 -9.14 2.47
CA GLU A 39 2.80 -9.93 2.15
C GLU A 39 4.04 -9.05 1.94
N VAL A 40 3.92 -7.92 1.23
CA VAL A 40 5.04 -6.96 1.07
C VAL A 40 5.47 -6.39 2.42
N ALA A 41 4.53 -6.01 3.28
CA ALA A 41 4.83 -5.52 4.63
C ALA A 41 5.50 -6.59 5.51
N GLU A 42 5.14 -7.86 5.33
CA GLU A 42 5.79 -8.99 5.98
C GLU A 42 7.19 -9.26 5.45
N ALA A 43 7.40 -9.20 4.14
CA ALA A 43 8.71 -9.36 3.50
C ALA A 43 9.71 -8.33 4.04
N VAL A 44 9.30 -7.05 4.12
CA VAL A 44 10.11 -6.01 4.76
C VAL A 44 10.39 -6.36 6.23
N GLY A 45 9.39 -6.85 6.96
CA GLY A 45 9.53 -7.26 8.35
C GLY A 45 10.54 -8.38 8.56
N GLN A 46 10.45 -9.44 7.76
CA GLN A 46 11.37 -10.57 7.81
C GLN A 46 12.80 -10.15 7.47
N TRP A 47 12.97 -9.30 6.44
CA TRP A 47 14.27 -8.78 6.07
C TRP A 47 14.90 -7.95 7.19
N THR A 48 14.17 -7.02 7.81
CA THR A 48 14.70 -6.20 8.92
C THR A 48 15.13 -7.07 10.12
N ALA A 49 14.47 -8.21 10.35
CA ALA A 49 14.79 -9.11 11.45
C ALA A 49 15.99 -10.02 11.17
N LYS A 50 16.10 -10.57 9.95
CA LYS A 50 17.07 -11.61 9.62
C LYS A 50 18.32 -11.09 8.89
N LYS A 51 18.16 -10.04 8.07
CA LYS A 51 19.22 -9.43 7.25
C LYS A 51 19.97 -10.45 6.37
N GLU A 52 19.25 -11.45 5.85
CA GLU A 52 19.81 -12.54 5.05
C GLU A 52 20.20 -12.13 3.62
N ARG A 53 19.75 -10.95 3.17
CA ARG A 53 20.04 -10.37 1.85
C ARG A 53 20.27 -8.86 1.94
N THR A 54 20.87 -8.28 0.91
CA THR A 54 21.11 -6.83 0.81
C THR A 54 19.78 -6.06 0.73
N ALA A 55 19.78 -4.77 1.06
CA ALA A 55 18.59 -3.94 0.85
C ALA A 55 18.23 -3.84 -0.64
N PHE A 56 19.22 -3.86 -1.53
CA PHE A 56 19.00 -3.79 -2.97
C PHE A 56 18.19 -5.00 -3.46
N GLU A 57 18.58 -6.22 -3.10
CA GLU A 57 17.85 -7.45 -3.47
C GLU A 57 16.42 -7.46 -2.92
N LEU A 58 16.21 -6.98 -1.69
CA LEU A 58 14.86 -6.81 -1.15
C LEU A 58 14.02 -5.85 -2.00
N LEU A 59 14.59 -4.68 -2.33
CA LEU A 59 13.86 -3.61 -3.02
C LEU A 59 13.51 -3.99 -4.46
N ASP A 60 14.30 -4.85 -5.11
CA ASP A 60 14.02 -5.31 -6.47
C ASP A 60 12.82 -6.28 -6.51
N ASP A 61 12.77 -7.23 -5.57
CA ASP A 61 11.60 -8.11 -5.40
C ASP A 61 10.34 -7.30 -5.08
N ILE A 62 10.45 -6.40 -4.10
CA ILE A 62 9.33 -5.53 -3.67
C ILE A 62 8.80 -4.70 -4.84
N ASP A 63 9.66 -4.21 -5.73
CA ASP A 63 9.22 -3.39 -6.85
C ASP A 63 8.40 -4.21 -7.86
N ALA A 64 8.75 -5.48 -8.09
CA ALA A 64 7.93 -6.40 -8.88
C ALA A 64 6.55 -6.60 -8.24
N ASP A 65 6.50 -6.79 -6.91
CA ASP A 65 5.26 -6.96 -6.16
C ASP A 65 4.39 -5.70 -6.20
N ILE A 66 4.99 -4.51 -6.01
CA ILE A 66 4.29 -3.23 -6.11
C ILE A 66 3.73 -3.03 -7.52
N ASN A 67 4.48 -3.35 -8.56
CA ASN A 67 3.98 -3.26 -9.93
C ASN A 67 2.85 -4.27 -10.19
N ALA A 68 2.87 -5.44 -9.55
CA ALA A 68 1.74 -6.37 -9.63
C ALA A 68 0.51 -5.82 -8.88
N ILE A 69 0.69 -5.20 -7.71
CA ILE A 69 -0.40 -4.62 -6.90
C ILE A 69 -1.02 -3.40 -7.61
N LEU A 70 -0.20 -2.49 -8.12
CA LEU A 70 -0.63 -1.24 -8.76
C LEU A 70 -0.99 -1.43 -10.24
N GLY A 71 -0.36 -2.39 -10.94
CA GLY A 71 -0.39 -2.52 -12.40
C GLY A 71 -1.08 -3.76 -12.96
N SER A 72 -1.46 -4.76 -12.14
CA SER A 72 -2.28 -5.88 -12.65
C SER A 72 -3.71 -5.40 -12.92
N GLY A 73 -3.97 -4.87 -14.12
CA GLY A 73 -5.34 -4.49 -14.49
C GLY A 73 -5.53 -3.63 -15.75
N LEU A 74 -4.62 -3.70 -16.72
CA LEU A 74 -4.94 -3.28 -18.09
C LEU A 74 -5.49 -4.49 -18.85
N SER A 75 -6.59 -5.07 -18.40
CA SER A 75 -7.40 -5.95 -19.24
C SER A 75 -8.26 -5.07 -20.16
N ASP A 76 -8.33 -5.43 -21.44
CA ASP A 76 -9.10 -4.72 -22.48
C ASP A 76 -10.62 -4.62 -22.19
N ASP A 77 -11.11 -5.32 -21.16
CA ASP A 77 -12.52 -5.37 -20.78
C ASP A 77 -12.93 -4.31 -19.73
N GLY A 78 -12.01 -3.44 -19.31
CA GLY A 78 -12.29 -2.34 -18.38
C GLY A 78 -12.71 -2.80 -16.97
N SER A 79 -12.52 -4.08 -16.65
CA SER A 79 -13.02 -4.68 -15.41
C SER A 79 -12.11 -4.45 -14.19
N ASP A 80 -10.93 -3.83 -14.39
CA ASP A 80 -9.77 -4.17 -13.55
C ASP A 80 -9.04 -2.97 -12.89
N THR A 81 -9.67 -1.80 -12.87
CA THR A 81 -9.14 -0.58 -12.22
C THR A 81 -9.37 -0.53 -10.70
N VAL A 82 -9.65 -1.67 -10.04
CA VAL A 82 -10.30 -1.71 -8.73
C VAL A 82 -9.39 -1.24 -7.57
N PHE A 83 -8.07 -1.23 -7.73
CA PHE A 83 -7.16 -0.90 -6.65
C PHE A 83 -6.72 0.58 -6.59
N LEU A 84 -6.73 1.26 -7.74
CA LEU A 84 -6.46 2.70 -7.79
C LEU A 84 -7.80 3.42 -7.59
N ILE A 85 -7.99 3.99 -6.40
CA ILE A 85 -9.21 4.74 -6.06
C ILE A 85 -9.37 5.91 -7.03
N HIS A 86 -10.28 5.76 -7.99
CA HIS A 86 -10.65 6.79 -8.96
C HIS A 86 -11.72 7.72 -8.38
N SER A 87 -11.89 8.93 -8.92
CA SER A 87 -12.89 9.90 -8.43
C SER A 87 -14.33 9.36 -8.39
N SER A 88 -14.63 8.34 -9.20
CA SER A 88 -15.92 7.64 -9.18
C SER A 88 -16.17 6.83 -7.90
N TRP A 89 -15.13 6.50 -7.12
CA TRP A 89 -15.25 5.86 -5.81
C TRP A 89 -15.50 6.85 -4.69
N THR A 90 -15.16 8.11 -4.89
CA THR A 90 -15.22 9.12 -3.84
C THR A 90 -16.28 10.18 -4.14
N ALA A 91 -17.10 10.00 -5.18
CA ALA A 91 -18.06 11.01 -5.64
C ALA A 91 -19.11 11.38 -4.59
N ASP A 92 -19.49 10.41 -3.77
CA ASP A 92 -20.52 10.50 -2.73
C ASP A 92 -19.96 10.25 -1.33
N LEU A 93 -18.63 10.26 -1.22
CA LEU A 93 -17.89 10.23 0.04
C LEU A 93 -17.42 11.62 0.46
N SER A 94 -17.28 11.83 1.76
CA SER A 94 -16.71 13.04 2.33
C SER A 94 -15.19 12.98 2.30
N ALA A 95 -14.57 13.83 1.50
CA ALA A 95 -13.11 13.99 1.48
C ALA A 95 -12.55 14.35 2.87
N ALA A 96 -13.30 15.11 3.67
CA ALA A 96 -12.92 15.44 5.05
C ALA A 96 -12.91 14.19 5.93
N ALA A 97 -13.95 13.36 5.87
CA ALA A 97 -14.03 12.14 6.68
C ALA A 97 -12.96 11.11 6.25
N MET A 98 -12.72 10.97 4.95
CA MET A 98 -11.61 10.17 4.43
C MET A 98 -10.26 10.64 4.98
N TYR A 99 -9.99 11.94 4.96
CA TYR A 99 -8.75 12.51 5.51
C TYR A 99 -8.64 12.30 7.03
N GLU A 100 -9.71 12.57 7.77
CA GLU A 100 -9.77 12.42 9.24
C GLU A 100 -9.62 10.95 9.68
N SER A 101 -9.91 9.98 8.80
CA SER A 101 -9.69 8.56 9.06
C SER A 101 -8.21 8.15 9.09
N LEU A 102 -7.32 8.98 8.55
CA LEU A 102 -5.89 8.72 8.46
C LEU A 102 -5.18 9.18 9.74
N ARG A 103 -4.30 8.34 10.26
CA ARG A 103 -3.48 8.72 11.42
C ARG A 103 -2.49 9.83 11.05
N ALA A 104 -2.27 10.76 11.96
CA ALA A 104 -1.35 11.88 11.76
C ALA A 104 0.09 11.41 11.46
N ASP A 105 0.57 10.35 12.13
CA ASP A 105 1.90 9.77 11.90
C ASP A 105 2.06 9.17 10.49
N VAL A 106 1.00 8.56 9.96
CA VAL A 106 0.95 8.06 8.58
C VAL A 106 0.97 9.23 7.58
N VAL A 107 0.16 10.27 7.81
CA VAL A 107 0.13 11.46 6.95
C VAL A 107 1.50 12.16 6.94
N ASP A 108 2.11 12.35 8.11
CA ASP A 108 3.45 12.94 8.24
C ASP A 108 4.49 12.11 7.48
N PHE A 109 4.45 10.79 7.61
CA PHE A 109 5.33 9.91 6.86
C PHE A 109 5.11 10.04 5.35
N VAL A 110 3.87 10.05 4.86
CA VAL A 110 3.54 10.22 3.44
C VAL A 110 4.06 11.56 2.90
N CYS A 111 3.85 12.66 3.64
CA CYS A 111 4.26 14.00 3.22
C CYS A 111 5.76 14.27 3.40
N SER A 112 6.48 13.47 4.18
CA SER A 112 7.92 13.65 4.38
C SER A 112 8.71 13.43 3.08
N GLY A 113 9.69 14.29 2.81
CA GLY A 113 10.64 14.07 1.72
C GLY A 113 11.64 12.95 2.06
N PHE A 114 12.25 12.36 1.03
CA PHE A 114 13.29 11.33 1.22
C PHE A 114 14.64 11.88 1.71
N GLY A 115 14.82 13.21 1.67
CA GLY A 115 16.00 13.91 2.19
C GLY A 115 17.24 13.84 1.29
N LYS A 116 17.68 12.65 0.90
CA LYS A 116 18.87 12.44 0.05
C LYS A 116 18.75 11.16 -0.79
N LEU A 117 19.40 11.14 -1.96
CA LEU A 117 19.49 9.95 -2.83
C LEU A 117 20.56 8.95 -2.36
N LEU A 118 21.67 9.46 -1.81
CA LEU A 118 22.78 8.65 -1.30
C LEU A 118 22.49 8.23 0.15
N LEU A 119 21.88 7.06 0.30
CA LEU A 119 21.50 6.45 1.58
C LEU A 119 22.49 5.33 1.93
N SER A 120 22.88 5.23 3.19
CA SER A 120 23.56 4.02 3.68
C SER A 120 22.56 2.87 3.85
N GLU A 121 23.03 1.63 3.92
CA GLU A 121 22.19 0.46 4.29
C GLU A 121 21.37 0.71 5.56
N ARG A 122 21.98 1.37 6.57
CA ARG A 122 21.29 1.75 7.81
C ARG A 122 20.17 2.77 7.58
N ASP A 123 20.39 3.74 6.70
CA ASP A 123 19.36 4.74 6.36
C ASP A 123 18.18 4.06 5.64
N VAL A 124 18.47 3.09 4.75
CA VAL A 124 17.47 2.29 4.05
C VAL A 124 16.68 1.42 5.02
N GLU A 125 17.36 0.70 5.91
CA GLU A 125 16.73 -0.12 6.95
C GLU A 125 15.79 0.72 7.82
N LYS A 126 16.25 1.90 8.25
CA LYS A 126 15.43 2.82 9.04
C LYS A 126 14.18 3.27 8.26
N TRP A 127 14.35 3.62 6.98
CA TRP A 127 13.24 4.07 6.13
C TRP A 127 12.21 2.95 5.91
N LEU A 128 12.66 1.74 5.56
CA LEU A 128 11.81 0.57 5.36
C LEU A 128 11.09 0.15 6.65
N THR A 129 11.75 0.26 7.79
CA THR A 129 11.11 0.00 9.10
C THR A 129 9.99 1.00 9.37
N ALA A 130 10.21 2.29 9.09
CA ALA A 130 9.19 3.32 9.24
C ALA A 130 8.02 3.12 8.26
N TRP A 131 8.33 2.79 6.99
CA TRP A 131 7.32 2.45 5.99
C TRP A 131 6.46 1.27 6.44
N ARG A 132 7.09 0.17 6.88
CA ARG A 132 6.41 -1.02 7.40
C ARG A 132 5.48 -0.66 8.56
N SER A 133 5.96 0.16 9.50
CA SER A 133 5.14 0.60 10.63
C SER A 133 3.90 1.38 10.16
N ALA A 134 4.06 2.28 9.19
CA ALA A 134 2.96 3.08 8.66
C ALA A 134 1.93 2.24 7.89
N ILE A 135 2.39 1.32 7.03
CA ILE A 135 1.47 0.46 6.26
C ILE A 135 0.74 -0.53 7.16
N SER A 136 1.41 -1.14 8.14
CA SER A 136 0.75 -2.03 9.10
C SER A 136 -0.31 -1.29 9.92
N ALA A 137 -0.01 -0.10 10.44
CA ALA A 137 -0.99 0.70 11.17
C ALA A 137 -2.21 1.06 10.30
N THR A 138 -1.98 1.39 9.02
CA THR A 138 -3.06 1.70 8.07
C THR A 138 -3.92 0.48 7.77
N LEU A 139 -3.31 -0.71 7.63
CA LEU A 139 -4.01 -1.97 7.40
C LEU A 139 -4.82 -2.41 8.63
N ASP A 140 -4.27 -2.24 9.83
CA ASP A 140 -4.96 -2.54 11.08
C ASP A 140 -6.20 -1.63 11.25
N ASP A 141 -6.05 -0.32 11.03
CA ASP A 141 -7.16 0.63 11.07
C ASP A 141 -8.18 0.34 9.95
N PHE A 142 -7.73 -0.14 8.79
CA PHE A 142 -8.61 -0.52 7.68
C PHE A 142 -9.55 -1.64 8.09
N GLN A 143 -9.04 -2.69 8.76
CA GLN A 143 -9.85 -3.83 9.18
C GLN A 143 -10.99 -3.45 10.12
N VAL A 144 -10.83 -2.40 10.92
CA VAL A 144 -11.82 -1.94 11.90
C VAL A 144 -12.71 -0.79 11.40
N SER A 145 -12.67 -0.50 10.10
CA SER A 145 -13.46 0.59 9.49
C SER A 145 -14.96 0.41 9.68
N ARG A 146 -15.63 1.49 10.10
CA ARG A 146 -17.07 1.48 10.39
C ARG A 146 -17.91 2.16 9.32
N THR A 147 -17.30 3.05 8.54
CA THR A 147 -17.97 3.77 7.45
C THR A 147 -17.24 3.55 6.12
N ALA A 148 -17.95 3.80 5.02
CA ALA A 148 -17.36 3.75 3.69
C ALA A 148 -16.26 4.80 3.52
N ASP A 149 -16.46 6.02 4.04
CA ASP A 149 -15.46 7.10 4.01
C ASP A 149 -14.15 6.67 4.68
N GLU A 150 -14.26 6.07 5.86
CA GLU A 150 -13.11 5.56 6.59
C GLU A 150 -12.38 4.46 5.82
N ALA A 151 -13.12 3.46 5.32
CA ALA A 151 -12.52 2.35 4.62
C ALA A 151 -11.82 2.82 3.33
N VAL A 152 -12.49 3.65 2.53
CA VAL A 152 -11.93 4.19 1.29
C VAL A 152 -10.76 5.13 1.58
N GLY A 153 -10.85 5.98 2.61
CA GLY A 153 -9.75 6.84 3.06
C GLY A 153 -8.49 6.03 3.39
N ARG A 154 -8.64 4.91 4.09
CA ARG A 154 -7.53 4.01 4.44
C ARG A 154 -6.97 3.27 3.23
N VAL A 155 -7.80 2.90 2.26
CA VAL A 155 -7.32 2.35 0.98
C VAL A 155 -6.50 3.38 0.20
N VAL A 156 -6.93 4.66 0.19
CA VAL A 156 -6.12 5.75 -0.36
C VAL A 156 -4.80 5.88 0.39
N GLY A 157 -4.80 5.77 1.72
CA GLY A 157 -3.59 5.73 2.55
C GLY A 157 -2.63 4.60 2.14
N VAL A 158 -3.15 3.39 1.90
CA VAL A 158 -2.39 2.26 1.37
C VAL A 158 -1.79 2.59 -0.01
N ASN A 159 -2.57 3.15 -0.93
CA ASN A 159 -2.08 3.54 -2.26
C ASN A 159 -0.94 4.57 -2.17
N LEU A 160 -1.06 5.56 -1.28
CA LEU A 160 -0.02 6.58 -1.05
C LEU A 160 1.27 5.96 -0.51
N LEU A 161 1.17 5.05 0.45
CA LEU A 161 2.32 4.36 1.03
C LEU A 161 3.02 3.44 0.03
N LEU A 162 2.27 2.70 -0.80
CA LEU A 162 2.82 1.88 -1.88
C LEU A 162 3.53 2.73 -2.93
N SER A 163 2.92 3.83 -3.35
CA SER A 163 3.52 4.78 -4.30
C SER A 163 4.82 5.37 -3.74
N LYS A 164 4.83 5.69 -2.45
CA LYS A 164 6.03 6.20 -1.77
C LYS A 164 7.15 5.14 -1.73
N LEU A 165 6.81 3.87 -1.49
CA LEU A 165 7.78 2.76 -1.56
C LEU A 165 8.29 2.55 -2.99
N GLN A 166 7.44 2.63 -4.00
CA GLN A 166 7.87 2.56 -5.40
C GLN A 166 8.88 3.65 -5.74
N MET A 167 8.60 4.89 -5.34
CA MET A 167 9.53 6.01 -5.50
C MET A 167 10.85 5.75 -4.76
N PHE A 168 10.78 5.22 -3.54
CA PHE A 168 11.96 4.86 -2.75
C PHE A 168 12.80 3.77 -3.42
N SER A 169 12.18 2.70 -3.93
CA SER A 169 12.85 1.63 -4.68
C SER A 169 13.53 2.17 -5.93
N ALA A 170 12.85 3.04 -6.68
CA ALA A 170 13.45 3.73 -7.84
C ALA A 170 14.66 4.61 -7.44
N MET A 171 14.59 5.33 -6.33
CA MET A 171 15.72 6.09 -5.80
C MET A 171 16.90 5.20 -5.40
N ALA A 172 16.62 4.06 -4.77
CA ALA A 172 17.65 3.10 -4.36
C ALA A 172 18.44 2.54 -5.55
N ARG A 173 17.82 2.41 -6.72
CA ARG A 173 18.52 2.01 -7.97
C ARG A 173 19.59 2.99 -8.43
N LEU A 174 19.41 4.27 -8.07
CA LEU A 174 20.37 5.33 -8.35
C LEU A 174 21.43 5.48 -7.24
N ASN A 175 21.35 4.68 -6.16
CA ASN A 175 22.24 4.80 -5.01
C ASN A 175 23.44 3.84 -5.15
N PRO A 176 24.65 4.34 -5.47
CA PRO A 176 25.85 3.51 -5.60
C PRO A 176 26.38 2.98 -4.26
N LEU A 177 25.84 3.42 -3.12
CA LEU A 177 26.25 2.97 -1.80
C LEU A 177 25.56 1.68 -1.35
N LEU A 178 24.56 1.20 -2.09
CA LEU A 178 23.89 -0.07 -1.79
C LEU A 178 24.61 -1.21 -2.48
N GLU A 179 24.88 -2.26 -1.71
CA GLU A 179 25.47 -3.49 -2.23
C GLU A 179 24.44 -4.20 -3.11
N ARG A 180 24.83 -4.60 -4.32
CA ARG A 180 23.92 -5.19 -5.31
C ARG A 180 23.75 -6.71 -5.19
N GLY A 181 24.18 -7.29 -4.06
CA GLY A 181 24.40 -8.73 -3.97
C GLY A 181 25.63 -9.18 -4.77
N ALA A 182 26.04 -10.44 -4.59
CA ALA A 182 27.15 -11.07 -5.30
C ALA A 182 26.67 -11.94 -6.46
#